data_AF-A0A553UWW1-F1
#
_entry.id   AF-A0A553UWW1-F1
#
_cell.length_a   1.000
_cell.length_b   1.000
_cell.length_c   1.000
_cell.angle_alpha   90.00
_cell.angle_beta   90.00
_cell.angle_gamma   90.00
#
_symmetry.space_group_name_H-M   'P 1'
#
loop_
_entity.id
_entity.type
_entity.pdbx_description
1 polymer ?
#
loop_
_entity_poly.entity_id
_entity_poly.type
_entity_poly.pdbx_seq_one_letter_code
_entity_poly.pdbx_strand_id
1 'polypeptide(L)'
;MRFLPAVLLSPALLLAACAPTTQSRGPDYSLLSGNYQGTASLGPIPASYELLLNINGRTGRANGILTRSSNGNVYTAEGRFLPYDANGGTIDLTLASGSSDAGTLKARIQAGKLEGVMKTTLFTFQVRMQKQGVTAPTPQPALGVPLPRTSVTLETTQTQTTSVPVYVEPTPVKPARP
;
A
#
# COMPACT_ATOMS: atom_id res chain seq x y z
N MET A 1 70.55 47.22 -14.20
CA MET A 1 69.14 47.64 -14.43
C MET A 1 69.00 47.78 -15.95
N ARG A 2 68.18 47.07 -16.72
CA ARG A 2 66.87 46.44 -16.53
C ARG A 2 66.79 45.21 -17.46
N PHE A 3 66.03 44.22 -17.00
CA PHE A 3 65.77 42.95 -17.67
C PHE A 3 64.94 43.10 -18.96
N LEU A 4 65.34 42.36 -20.00
CA LEU A 4 64.56 41.79 -21.11
C LEU A 4 63.40 40.88 -20.58
N PRO A 5 62.58 40.19 -21.41
CA PRO A 5 61.88 40.55 -22.65
C PRO A 5 60.46 39.91 -22.72
N ALA A 6 59.88 39.89 -23.93
CA ALA A 6 59.06 38.81 -24.46
C ALA A 6 57.61 38.64 -23.97
N VAL A 7 56.73 39.23 -24.78
CA VAL A 7 55.37 38.78 -25.05
C VAL A 7 55.41 37.33 -25.58
N LEU A 8 54.98 36.34 -24.79
CA LEU A 8 54.55 35.02 -25.30
C LEU A 8 53.46 34.40 -24.40
N LEU A 9 52.36 34.03 -25.06
CA LEU A 9 51.40 32.95 -24.80
C LEU A 9 50.58 32.91 -23.50
N SER A 10 49.26 32.88 -23.69
CA SER A 10 48.40 31.82 -23.10
C SER A 10 47.08 31.70 -23.88
N PRO A 11 46.91 30.69 -24.76
CA PRO A 11 45.62 30.26 -25.27
C PRO A 11 45.12 29.11 -24.38
N ALA A 12 44.39 29.41 -23.30
CA ALA A 12 43.86 28.37 -22.41
C ALA A 12 42.57 28.82 -21.70
N LEU A 13 41.58 29.28 -22.47
CA LEU A 13 40.28 29.70 -21.94
C LEU A 13 39.12 29.06 -22.72
N LEU A 14 39.19 27.76 -23.02
CA LEU A 14 38.04 27.01 -23.55
C LEU A 14 38.03 25.56 -23.03
N LEU A 15 38.08 25.38 -21.72
CA LEU A 15 37.52 24.18 -21.08
C LEU A 15 36.63 24.63 -19.92
N ALA A 16 35.55 25.34 -20.26
CA ALA A 16 34.39 25.37 -19.39
C ALA A 16 33.81 23.96 -19.41
N ALA A 17 34.18 23.19 -18.39
CA ALA A 17 33.62 21.89 -18.11
C ALA A 17 32.10 21.95 -18.22
N CYS A 18 31.55 21.22 -19.18
CA CYS A 18 30.15 20.82 -19.15
C CYS A 18 30.01 19.82 -17.99
N ALA A 19 30.00 20.35 -16.76
CA ALA A 19 29.57 19.55 -15.62
C ALA A 19 28.08 19.28 -15.86
N PRO A 20 27.63 18.02 -15.98
CA PRO A 20 26.22 17.75 -15.84
C PRO A 20 25.85 18.30 -14.46
N THR A 21 24.96 19.28 -14.42
CA THR A 21 24.30 19.65 -13.17
C THR A 21 23.62 18.37 -12.68
N THR A 22 24.30 17.63 -11.83
CA THR A 22 23.72 16.60 -10.99
C THR A 22 22.79 17.36 -10.07
N GLN A 23 21.61 17.64 -10.59
CA GLN A 23 20.51 18.19 -9.82
C GLN A 23 20.33 17.23 -8.67
N SER A 24 20.74 17.67 -7.47
CA SER A 24 20.79 16.87 -6.25
C SER A 24 19.54 16.00 -6.20
N ARG A 25 19.74 14.70 -6.44
CA ARG A 25 18.67 13.72 -6.51
C ARG A 25 18.22 13.55 -5.07
N GLY A 26 17.22 14.34 -4.68
CA GLY A 26 16.58 14.18 -3.38
C GLY A 26 16.19 12.72 -3.16
N PRO A 27 16.04 12.28 -1.90
CA PRO A 27 15.75 10.90 -1.57
C PRO A 27 14.60 10.33 -2.42
N ASP A 28 14.81 9.14 -2.98
CA ASP A 28 13.82 8.49 -3.85
C ASP A 28 12.74 7.83 -3.01
N TYR A 29 11.56 8.45 -2.98
CA TYR A 29 10.39 7.94 -2.27
C TYR A 29 9.50 7.04 -3.13
N SER A 30 9.94 6.65 -4.32
CA SER A 30 9.19 5.75 -5.21
C SER A 30 8.87 4.41 -4.55
N LEU A 31 9.70 3.96 -3.60
CA LEU A 31 9.45 2.77 -2.78
C LEU A 31 8.19 2.86 -1.89
N LEU A 32 7.70 4.07 -1.59
CA LEU A 32 6.43 4.29 -0.88
C LEU A 32 5.23 4.27 -1.82
N SER A 33 5.44 4.34 -3.13
CA SER A 33 4.39 4.21 -4.13
C SER A 33 4.00 2.75 -4.33
N GLY A 34 2.73 2.49 -4.57
CA GLY A 34 2.21 1.16 -4.84
C GLY A 34 0.76 1.03 -4.38
N ASN A 35 0.28 -0.21 -4.36
CA ASN A 35 -1.07 -0.51 -3.93
C ASN A 35 -1.11 -0.80 -2.43
N TYR A 36 -2.07 -0.22 -1.73
CA TYR A 36 -2.27 -0.38 -0.29
C TYR A 36 -3.66 -0.96 -0.07
N GLN A 37 -3.77 -2.05 0.69
CA GLN A 37 -5.07 -2.62 1.05
C GLN A 37 -5.26 -2.65 2.55
N GLY A 38 -6.49 -2.41 2.99
CA GLY A 38 -6.84 -2.49 4.39
C GLY A 38 -8.24 -2.03 4.67
N THR A 39 -8.44 -1.41 5.84
CA THR A 39 -9.77 -1.06 6.32
C THR A 39 -9.83 0.40 6.76
N ALA A 40 -10.99 1.01 6.54
CA ALA A 40 -11.40 2.24 7.19
C ALA A 40 -12.57 1.91 8.12
N SER A 41 -12.45 2.20 9.41
CA SER A 41 -13.48 1.91 10.39
C SER A 41 -14.13 3.17 10.95
N LEU A 42 -15.45 3.11 11.10
CA LEU A 42 -16.24 4.08 11.87
C LEU A 42 -16.69 3.38 13.15
N GLY A 43 -15.89 3.48 14.21
CA GLY A 43 -16.09 2.68 15.41
C GLY A 43 -15.98 1.18 15.12
N PRO A 44 -16.99 0.35 15.48
CA PRO A 44 -16.93 -1.11 15.33
C PRO A 44 -17.21 -1.62 13.90
N ILE A 45 -17.53 -0.76 12.94
CA ILE A 45 -17.90 -1.16 11.57
C ILE A 45 -16.69 -0.98 10.64
N PRO A 46 -15.97 -2.05 10.27
CA PRO A 46 -14.88 -1.97 9.31
C PRO A 46 -15.43 -1.97 7.87
N ALA A 47 -14.84 -1.15 7.01
CA ALA A 47 -15.05 -1.20 5.56
C ALA A 47 -13.71 -1.38 4.85
N SER A 48 -13.65 -2.30 3.88
CA SER A 48 -12.42 -2.59 3.13
C SER A 48 -12.18 -1.57 2.03
N TYR A 49 -10.93 -1.12 1.92
CA TYR A 49 -10.48 -0.15 0.93
C TYR A 49 -9.13 -0.56 0.32
N GLU A 50 -8.93 -0.12 -0.91
CA GLU A 50 -7.73 -0.28 -1.69
C GLU A 50 -7.29 1.09 -2.20
N LEU A 51 -6.03 1.46 -1.97
CA LEU A 51 -5.45 2.73 -2.34
C LEU A 51 -4.24 2.49 -3.24
N LEU A 52 -4.38 2.83 -4.52
CA LEU A 52 -3.24 2.95 -5.42
C LEU A 52 -2.61 4.32 -5.18
N LEU A 53 -1.40 4.36 -4.63
CA LEU A 53 -0.70 5.59 -4.27
C LEU A 53 0.56 5.78 -5.10
N ASN A 54 0.74 6.98 -5.63
CA ASN A 54 1.94 7.44 -6.30
C ASN A 54 2.51 8.67 -5.58
N ILE A 55 3.72 8.55 -5.07
CA ILE A 55 4.43 9.61 -4.36
C ILE A 55 5.58 10.10 -5.20
N ASN A 56 5.52 11.36 -5.58
CA ASN A 56 6.62 12.05 -6.22
C ASN A 56 7.45 12.79 -5.15
N GLY A 57 8.44 12.09 -4.62
CA GLY A 57 9.39 12.59 -3.63
C GLY A 57 10.10 13.89 -4.01
N ARG A 58 10.30 14.13 -5.30
CA ARG A 58 10.98 15.33 -5.83
C ARG A 58 10.12 16.58 -5.79
N THR A 59 8.81 16.42 -5.97
CA THR A 59 7.84 17.54 -5.97
C THR A 59 7.03 17.63 -4.67
N GLY A 60 7.16 16.62 -3.79
CA GLY A 60 6.33 16.51 -2.59
C GLY A 60 4.85 16.31 -2.90
N ARG A 61 4.52 15.75 -4.07
CA ARG A 61 3.14 15.47 -4.49
C ARG A 61 2.79 14.01 -4.24
N ALA A 62 1.55 13.78 -3.83
CA ALA A 62 0.99 12.45 -3.69
C ALA A 62 -0.35 12.40 -4.42
N ASN A 63 -0.49 11.43 -5.32
CA ASN A 63 -1.69 11.24 -6.10
C ASN A 63 -2.08 9.75 -6.05
N GLY A 64 -3.35 9.44 -6.26
CA GLY A 64 -3.81 8.08 -6.17
C GLY A 64 -5.28 7.88 -6.45
N ILE A 65 -5.69 6.63 -6.35
CA ILE A 65 -7.08 6.21 -6.48
C ILE A 65 -7.43 5.37 -5.26
N LEU A 66 -8.44 5.80 -4.51
CA LEU A 66 -9.00 5.06 -3.39
C LEU A 66 -10.29 4.37 -3.84
N THR A 67 -10.34 3.06 -3.75
CA THR A 67 -11.48 2.24 -4.12
C THR A 67 -12.05 1.56 -2.88
N ARG A 68 -13.35 1.64 -2.69
CA ARG A 68 -14.05 0.91 -1.63
C ARG A 68 -14.43 -0.47 -2.14
N SER A 69 -13.82 -1.52 -1.59
CA SER A 69 -14.02 -2.89 -2.07
C SER A 69 -15.44 -3.41 -1.87
N SER A 70 -16.20 -2.86 -0.92
CA SER A 70 -17.56 -3.33 -0.60
C SER A 70 -18.61 -2.95 -1.64
N ASN A 71 -18.43 -1.84 -2.36
CA ASN A 71 -19.43 -1.33 -3.31
C ASN A 71 -18.83 -0.79 -4.62
N GLY A 72 -17.51 -0.85 -4.79
CA GLY A 72 -16.82 -0.38 -5.99
C GLY A 72 -16.73 1.13 -6.12
N ASN A 73 -17.09 1.92 -5.09
CA ASN A 73 -16.96 3.38 -5.17
C ASN A 73 -15.49 3.77 -5.32
N VAL A 74 -15.22 4.62 -6.30
CA VAL A 74 -13.88 5.11 -6.62
C VAL A 74 -13.78 6.60 -6.27
N TYR A 75 -12.67 6.96 -5.63
CA TYR A 75 -12.31 8.32 -5.28
C TYR A 75 -10.93 8.63 -5.82
N THR A 76 -10.82 9.73 -6.55
CA THR A 76 -9.53 10.31 -6.91
C THR A 76 -8.91 10.95 -5.68
N ALA A 77 -7.63 10.70 -5.44
CA ALA A 77 -6.91 11.21 -4.28
C ALA A 77 -5.74 12.07 -4.75
N GLU A 78 -5.71 13.35 -4.38
CA GLU A 78 -4.65 14.27 -4.77
C GLU A 78 -4.21 15.12 -3.61
N GLY A 79 -2.91 15.38 -3.50
CA GLY A 79 -2.40 16.26 -2.47
C GLY A 79 -0.89 16.21 -2.33
N ARG A 80 -0.43 16.25 -1.07
CA ARG A 80 0.96 16.50 -0.73
C ARG A 80 1.54 15.37 0.10
N PHE A 81 2.82 15.12 -0.12
CA PHE A 81 3.65 14.24 0.68
C PHE A 81 4.68 15.09 1.42
N LEU A 82 4.73 14.91 2.74
CA LEU A 82 5.68 15.54 3.63
C LEU A 82 6.60 14.42 4.16
N PRO A 83 7.85 14.33 3.67
CA PRO A 83 8.78 13.33 4.15
C PRO A 83 9.12 13.58 5.64
N TYR A 84 9.22 12.50 6.41
CA TYR A 84 9.67 12.53 7.79
C TYR A 84 11.07 11.92 7.94
N ASP A 85 11.27 10.75 7.33
CA ASP A 85 12.55 10.04 7.27
C ASP A 85 12.76 9.44 5.86
N ALA A 86 13.83 8.66 5.65
CA ALA A 86 14.11 8.02 4.36
C ALA A 86 13.10 6.90 4.00
N ASN A 87 12.35 6.38 4.98
CA ASN A 87 11.50 5.21 4.87
C ASN A 87 10.00 5.52 5.10
N GLY A 88 9.65 6.81 5.20
CA GLY A 88 8.32 7.22 5.62
C GLY A 88 8.09 8.73 5.64
N GLY A 89 6.81 9.08 5.73
CA GLY A 89 6.33 10.45 5.74
C GLY A 89 4.83 10.52 5.98
N THR A 90 4.28 11.72 5.88
CA THR A 90 2.84 11.97 6.00
C THR A 90 2.28 12.36 4.64
N ILE A 91 1.13 11.81 4.29
CA ILE A 91 0.32 12.23 3.15
C ILE A 91 -0.89 13.02 3.63
N ASP A 92 -1.21 14.07 2.90
CA ASP A 92 -2.43 14.83 3.02
C ASP A 92 -3.10 14.85 1.64
N LEU A 93 -4.16 14.07 1.49
CA LEU A 93 -4.85 13.83 0.23
C LEU A 93 -6.27 14.37 0.33
N THR A 94 -6.72 15.05 -0.72
CA THR A 94 -8.12 15.40 -0.93
C THR A 94 -8.73 14.32 -1.80
N LEU A 95 -9.91 13.84 -1.40
CA LEU A 95 -10.66 12.79 -2.07
C LEU A 95 -11.80 13.44 -2.87
N ALA A 96 -11.89 13.14 -4.15
CA ALA A 96 -13.00 13.57 -5.00
C ALA A 96 -13.66 12.38 -5.69
N SER A 97 -14.99 12.36 -5.71
CA SER A 97 -15.79 11.41 -6.48
C SER A 97 -16.38 12.13 -7.69
N GLY A 98 -15.82 11.87 -8.87
CA GLY A 98 -16.13 12.65 -10.06
C GLY A 98 -15.82 14.14 -9.84
N SER A 99 -16.82 15.01 -9.99
CA SER A 99 -16.68 16.45 -9.79
C SER A 99 -16.94 16.93 -8.36
N SER A 100 -17.24 16.03 -7.42
CA SER A 100 -17.63 16.38 -6.04
C SER A 100 -16.53 16.07 -5.03
N ASP A 101 -16.33 16.97 -4.07
CA ASP A 101 -15.48 16.71 -2.90
C ASP A 101 -16.11 15.61 -2.03
N ALA A 102 -15.35 14.55 -1.78
CA ALA A 102 -15.77 13.41 -0.96
C ALA A 102 -15.15 13.44 0.44
N GLY A 103 -14.07 14.21 0.63
CA GLY A 103 -13.38 14.36 1.90
C GLY A 103 -11.86 14.48 1.78
N THR A 104 -11.17 14.19 2.89
CA THR A 104 -9.71 14.25 2.99
C THR A 104 -9.17 13.01 3.69
N LEU A 105 -8.04 12.49 3.24
CA LEU A 105 -7.28 11.41 3.86
C LEU A 105 -5.93 11.94 4.35
N LYS A 106 -5.72 11.93 5.66
CA LYS A 106 -4.44 12.25 6.29
C LYS A 106 -3.86 10.99 6.89
N ALA A 107 -2.72 10.54 6.39
CA ALA A 107 -2.12 9.30 6.86
C ALA A 107 -0.60 9.37 6.94
N ARG A 108 -0.04 8.65 7.88
CA ARG A 108 1.39 8.38 7.97
C ARG A 108 1.69 7.09 7.23
N ILE A 109 2.73 7.13 6.40
CA ILE A 109 3.27 5.96 5.70
C ILE A 109 4.63 5.66 6.28
N GLN A 110 4.83 4.44 6.76
CA GLN A 110 6.11 3.97 7.28
C GLN A 110 6.26 2.48 7.07
N ALA A 111 7.39 2.06 6.49
CA ALA A 111 7.72 0.64 6.30
C ALA A 111 6.59 -0.19 5.65
N GLY A 112 5.91 0.38 4.64
CA GLY A 112 4.81 -0.29 3.93
C GLY A 112 3.48 -0.33 4.67
N LYS A 113 3.37 0.29 5.85
CA LYS A 113 2.09 0.51 6.55
C LYS A 113 1.62 1.94 6.32
N LEU A 114 0.31 2.11 6.15
CA LEU A 114 -0.35 3.40 6.01
C LEU A 114 -1.44 3.48 7.07
N GLU A 115 -1.30 4.39 8.02
CA GLU A 115 -2.25 4.57 9.10
C GLU A 115 -2.62 6.04 9.27
N GLY A 116 -3.90 6.32 9.48
CA GLY A 116 -4.37 7.69 9.53
C GLY A 116 -5.85 7.84 9.70
N VAL A 117 -6.35 8.99 9.29
CA VAL A 117 -7.76 9.36 9.37
C VAL A 117 -8.27 9.82 8.01
N MET A 118 -9.41 9.27 7.61
CA MET A 118 -10.18 9.72 6.46
C MET A 118 -11.39 10.47 6.98
N LYS A 119 -11.47 11.76 6.69
CA LYS A 119 -12.59 12.61 7.05
C LYS A 119 -13.44 12.86 5.82
N THR A 120 -14.69 12.47 5.87
CA THR A 120 -15.71 12.87 4.89
C THR A 120 -16.54 14.02 5.47
N THR A 121 -17.47 14.54 4.69
CA THR A 121 -18.38 15.62 5.13
C THR A 121 -19.12 15.30 6.42
N LEU A 122 -19.48 14.02 6.65
CA LEU A 122 -20.33 13.59 7.76
C LEU A 122 -19.60 12.73 8.79
N PHE A 123 -18.48 12.09 8.44
CA PHE A 123 -17.86 11.07 9.28
C PHE A 123 -16.34 11.16 9.28
N THR A 124 -15.71 10.67 10.35
CA THR A 124 -14.26 10.48 10.41
C THR A 124 -13.98 9.01 10.65
N PHE A 125 -13.24 8.41 9.73
CA PHE A 125 -12.87 7.00 9.72
C PHE A 125 -11.40 6.85 10.11
N GLN A 126 -11.10 5.82 10.90
CA GLN A 126 -9.72 5.40 11.17
C GLN A 126 -9.28 4.48 10.04
N VAL A 127 -8.19 4.83 9.34
CA VAL A 127 -7.68 4.08 8.21
C VAL A 127 -6.43 3.32 8.61
N ARG A 128 -6.39 2.03 8.30
CA ARG A 128 -5.21 1.18 8.45
C ARG A 128 -5.07 0.31 7.20
N MET A 129 -3.99 0.50 6.47
CA MET A 129 -3.69 -0.19 5.22
C MET A 129 -2.24 -0.67 5.18
N GLN A 130 -1.99 -1.69 4.37
CA GLN A 130 -0.67 -2.28 4.16
C GLN A 130 -0.39 -2.38 2.67
N LYS A 131 0.85 -2.11 2.29
CA LYS A 131 1.30 -2.14 0.91
C LYS A 131 1.28 -3.58 0.39
N GLN A 132 0.53 -3.83 -0.67
CA GLN A 132 0.56 -5.08 -1.40
C GLN A 132 1.91 -5.28 -2.10
N GLY A 133 2.43 -6.49 -2.03
CA GLY A 133 3.78 -6.83 -2.49
C GLY A 133 4.86 -6.70 -1.42
N VAL A 134 4.54 -6.16 -0.23
CA VAL A 134 5.28 -6.48 0.99
C VAL A 134 4.63 -7.76 1.52
N THR A 135 5.11 -8.90 1.06
CA THR A 135 4.51 -10.21 1.36
C THR A 135 4.47 -10.46 2.86
N ALA A 136 3.29 -10.33 3.47
CA ALA A 136 2.77 -11.46 4.23
C ALA A 136 2.26 -12.47 3.18
N PRO A 137 2.69 -13.74 3.21
CA PRO A 137 2.39 -14.70 2.16
C PRO A 137 0.88 -14.95 2.12
N THR A 138 0.21 -14.50 1.06
CA THR A 138 -1.13 -14.97 0.71
C THR A 138 -0.98 -15.78 -0.58
N PRO A 139 -1.33 -17.08 -0.59
CA PRO A 139 -1.16 -17.92 -1.75
C PRO A 139 -2.13 -17.49 -2.86
N GLN A 140 -1.55 -17.18 -4.01
CA GLN A 140 -2.26 -16.83 -5.23
C GLN A 140 -2.94 -18.10 -5.81
N PRO A 141 -4.26 -18.12 -6.04
CA PRO A 141 -4.87 -19.18 -6.82
C PRO A 141 -4.50 -18.97 -8.30
N ALA A 142 -3.58 -19.79 -8.81
CA ALA A 142 -3.28 -19.84 -10.24
C ALA A 142 -4.39 -20.59 -10.97
N LEU A 143 -5.14 -19.90 -11.82
CA LEU A 143 -6.03 -20.54 -12.80
C LEU A 143 -5.22 -20.92 -14.04
N GLY A 144 -4.96 -22.23 -14.17
CA GLY A 144 -5.13 -22.92 -15.46
C GLY A 144 -3.90 -23.53 -16.14
N VAL A 145 -3.43 -24.70 -15.64
CA VAL A 145 -3.14 -25.94 -16.43
C VAL A 145 -3.29 -27.14 -15.45
N PRO A 146 -3.88 -28.30 -15.82
CA PRO A 146 -4.42 -29.28 -14.86
C PRO A 146 -3.39 -30.21 -14.20
N LEU A 147 -3.79 -30.72 -13.02
CA LEU A 147 -3.13 -31.53 -12.00
C LEU A 147 -2.24 -32.69 -12.50
N PRO A 148 -1.19 -33.06 -11.73
CA PRO A 148 -1.37 -34.09 -10.70
C PRO A 148 -1.05 -33.56 -9.29
N ARG A 149 -2.00 -33.74 -8.36
CA ARG A 149 -1.83 -33.40 -6.94
C ARG A 149 -0.94 -34.44 -6.26
N THR A 150 0.24 -34.01 -5.84
CA THR A 150 0.99 -34.66 -4.76
C THR A 150 1.36 -33.57 -3.75
N SER A 151 0.40 -33.20 -2.90
CA SER A 151 0.64 -32.33 -1.76
C SER A 151 0.92 -33.20 -0.54
N VAL A 152 2.18 -33.18 -0.10
CA VAL A 152 2.63 -33.73 1.18
C VAL A 152 2.11 -32.86 2.31
N THR A 153 1.39 -33.49 3.23
CA THR A 153 0.80 -32.93 4.45
C THR A 153 1.89 -32.47 5.43
N LEU A 154 1.81 -31.22 5.91
CA LEU A 154 2.47 -30.80 7.14
C LEU A 154 1.40 -30.68 8.22
N GLU A 155 1.46 -31.58 9.19
CA GLU A 155 0.56 -31.64 10.34
C GLU A 155 0.72 -30.38 11.21
N THR A 156 -0.38 -29.74 11.56
CA THR A 156 -0.45 -28.79 12.68
C THR A 156 -1.64 -29.20 13.53
N THR A 157 -1.34 -29.78 14.69
CA THR A 157 -2.31 -30.22 15.69
C THR A 157 -3.10 -29.02 16.23
N GLN A 158 -4.34 -28.84 15.77
CA GLN A 158 -5.34 -28.02 16.46
C GLN A 158 -6.38 -28.94 17.10
N THR A 159 -6.38 -28.99 18.43
CA THR A 159 -7.45 -29.62 19.21
C THR A 159 -8.66 -28.68 19.18
N GLN A 160 -9.62 -28.96 18.30
CA GLN A 160 -10.91 -28.28 18.29
C GLN A 160 -12.02 -29.31 18.46
N THR A 161 -12.48 -29.48 19.70
CA THR A 161 -13.66 -30.28 20.05
C THR A 161 -14.89 -29.58 19.49
N THR A 162 -15.43 -30.09 18.39
CA THR A 162 -16.72 -29.62 17.85
C THR A 162 -17.69 -30.79 17.85
N SER A 163 -18.68 -30.69 18.74
CA SER A 163 -19.78 -31.63 18.91
C SER A 163 -20.68 -31.60 17.67
N VAL A 164 -20.88 -32.76 17.02
CA VAL A 164 -21.82 -32.93 15.91
C VAL A 164 -22.93 -33.87 16.39
N PRO A 165 -24.22 -33.49 16.28
CA PRO A 165 -25.32 -34.37 16.68
C PRO A 165 -25.44 -35.54 15.71
N VAL A 166 -25.25 -36.77 16.21
CA VAL A 166 -25.52 -38.00 15.47
C VAL A 166 -26.99 -38.35 15.65
N TYR A 167 -27.76 -38.33 14.57
CA TYR A 167 -29.11 -38.88 14.55
C TYR A 167 -28.98 -40.41 14.50
N VAL A 168 -29.29 -41.08 15.61
CA VAL A 168 -29.28 -42.54 15.69
C VAL A 168 -30.64 -43.06 15.24
N GLU A 169 -30.66 -43.81 14.15
CA GLU A 169 -31.84 -44.52 13.67
C GLU A 169 -32.18 -45.65 14.67
N PRO A 170 -33.38 -45.70 15.27
CA PRO A 170 -33.72 -46.75 16.23
C PRO A 170 -33.94 -48.08 15.50
N THR A 171 -33.22 -49.13 15.89
CA THR A 171 -33.51 -50.50 15.46
C THR A 171 -34.82 -51.01 16.09
N PRO A 172 -35.65 -51.80 15.37
CA PRO A 172 -36.93 -52.26 15.90
C PRO A 172 -36.74 -53.34 16.96
N VAL A 173 -37.32 -53.15 18.14
CA VAL A 173 -37.36 -54.17 19.20
C VAL A 173 -38.61 -55.04 19.02
N LYS A 174 -38.43 -56.36 18.88
CA LYS A 174 -39.51 -57.35 18.83
C LYS A 174 -40.23 -57.40 20.19
N PRO A 175 -41.58 -57.34 20.27
CA PRO A 175 -42.27 -57.43 21.55
C PRO A 175 -42.24 -58.87 22.09
N ALA A 176 -41.92 -59.04 23.37
CA ALA A 176 -42.31 -60.23 24.12
C ALA A 176 -43.81 -60.12 24.46
N ARG A 177 -44.58 -61.17 24.17
CA ARG A 177 -46.04 -61.26 24.36
C ARG A 177 -46.33 -62.00 25.69
N PRO A 178 -47.59 -61.93 26.15
CA PRO A 178 -48.05 -61.29 27.40
C PRO A 178 -47.65 -62.00 28.70
#